data_AF-A0AAU0V9S6-F1
#
_entry.id   AF-A0AAU0V9S6-F1
#
_cell.length_a   1.000
_cell.length_b   1.000
_cell.length_c   1.000
_cell.angle_alpha   90.00
_cell.angle_beta   90.00
_cell.angle_gamma   90.00
#
_symmetry.space_group_name_H-M   'P 1'
#
loop_
_entity.id
_entity.type
_entity.pdbx_description
1 polymer ?
#
loop_
_entity_poly.entity_id
_entity_poly.type
_entity_poly.pdbx_seq_one_letter_code
_entity_poly.pdbx_strand_id
1 'polypeptide(L)'
;MRAGVDDGTYVNPKAGAIRVSELVTLWLDGQTFDNRRTYQRHEQRIRLHVVPTPLGKMRVKDVSASALRDWLRGQRELLEDSTLRLVFNNLQSAFDLAVDDELIRKNPCHLRAV
;
A
#
# COMPACT_ATOMS: atom_id res chain seq x y z
N MET A 1 33.96 1.16 -27.56
CA MET A 1 33.22 2.39 -27.24
C MET A 1 32.25 2.05 -26.11
N ARG A 2 32.43 2.60 -24.91
CA ARG A 2 31.55 2.35 -23.76
C ARG A 2 30.23 3.07 -23.99
N ALA A 3 29.14 2.34 -24.22
CA ALA A 3 27.79 2.90 -24.12
C ALA A 3 27.41 2.89 -22.63
N GLY A 4 27.37 4.07 -22.01
CA GLY A 4 26.76 4.24 -20.71
C GLY A 4 25.27 3.99 -20.84
N VAL A 5 24.83 2.83 -20.35
CA VAL A 5 23.43 2.54 -20.11
C VAL A 5 23.01 3.38 -18.91
N ASP A 6 22.38 4.52 -19.16
CA ASP A 6 21.54 5.18 -18.17
C ASP A 6 20.31 4.28 -17.99
N ASP A 7 20.37 3.39 -17.00
CA ASP A 7 19.24 2.56 -16.58
C ASP A 7 18.09 3.50 -16.20
N GLY A 8 16.97 3.41 -16.92
CA GLY A 8 15.81 4.29 -16.81
C GLY A 8 15.09 4.21 -15.47
N THR A 9 15.74 4.62 -14.39
CA THR A 9 15.22 4.59 -13.02
C THR A 9 14.99 5.98 -12.44
N TYR A 10 14.59 6.95 -13.26
CA TYR A 10 14.14 8.26 -12.77
C TYR A 10 12.69 8.18 -12.27
N VAL A 11 12.51 7.74 -11.03
CA VAL A 11 11.27 8.01 -10.29
C VAL A 11 11.35 9.45 -9.79
N ASN A 12 10.38 10.28 -10.18
CA ASN A 12 10.31 11.68 -9.75
C ASN A 12 10.50 11.76 -8.21
N PRO A 13 11.42 12.58 -7.68
CA PRO A 13 11.71 12.64 -6.23
C PRO A 13 10.51 13.09 -5.37
N LYS A 14 9.48 13.66 -5.99
CA LYS A 14 8.18 13.99 -5.38
C LYS A 14 7.15 12.86 -5.49
N ALA A 15 7.37 11.87 -6.33
CA ALA A 15 6.51 10.69 -6.45
C ALA A 15 6.49 9.91 -5.13
N GLY A 16 5.33 9.32 -4.82
CA GLY A 16 5.12 8.60 -3.55
C GLY A 16 5.22 9.47 -2.29
N ALA A 17 5.20 10.80 -2.40
CA ALA A 17 5.14 11.70 -1.24
C ALA A 17 3.76 11.74 -0.57
N ILE A 18 2.73 11.21 -1.23
CA ILE A 18 1.41 10.99 -0.65
C ILE A 18 1.51 10.01 0.51
N ARG A 19 0.57 10.10 1.46
CA ARG A 19 0.49 9.16 2.57
C ARG A 19 -0.17 7.87 2.14
N VAL A 20 0.08 6.79 2.87
CA VAL A 20 -0.62 5.52 2.66
C VAL A 20 -2.14 5.72 2.80
N SER A 21 -2.60 6.57 3.73
CA SER A 21 -4.03 6.92 3.87
C SER A 21 -4.64 7.51 2.60
N GLU A 22 -3.88 8.35 1.88
CA GLU A 22 -4.33 8.95 0.63
C GLU A 22 -4.31 7.91 -0.48
N LEU A 23 -3.25 7.10 -0.56
CA LEU A 23 -3.13 6.04 -1.56
C LEU A 23 -4.30 5.05 -1.50
N VAL A 24 -4.64 4.56 -0.30
CA VAL A 24 -5.75 3.60 -0.15
C VAL A 24 -7.11 4.24 -0.45
N THR A 25 -7.24 5.55 -0.26
CA THR A 25 -8.45 6.30 -0.63
C THR A 25 -8.54 6.46 -2.14
N LEU A 26 -7.45 6.82 -2.81
CA LEU A 26 -7.36 6.89 -4.27
C LEU A 26 -7.66 5.54 -4.91
N TRP A 27 -7.08 4.47 -4.37
CA TRP A 27 -7.37 3.11 -4.82
C TRP A 27 -8.86 2.79 -4.71
N LEU A 28 -9.48 3.09 -3.57
CA LEU A 28 -10.88 2.82 -3.32
C LEU A 28 -11.81 3.61 -4.25
N ASP A 29 -11.48 4.87 -4.55
CA ASP A 29 -12.24 5.74 -5.47
C ASP A 29 -12.13 5.27 -6.94
N GLY A 30 -10.96 4.76 -7.32
CA GLY A 30 -10.72 4.21 -8.65
C GLY A 30 -11.31 2.81 -8.89
N GLN A 31 -11.76 2.10 -7.85
CA GLN A 31 -12.39 0.79 -8.01
C GLN A 31 -13.86 0.91 -8.42
N THR A 32 -14.25 0.17 -9.47
CA THR A 32 -15.67 -0.05 -9.78
C THR A 32 -16.17 -1.27 -9.00
N PHE A 33 -17.07 -1.06 -8.04
CA PHE A 33 -17.73 -2.15 -7.33
C PHE A 33 -19.18 -2.28 -7.79
N ASP A 34 -19.55 -3.43 -8.36
CA ASP A 34 -20.94 -3.72 -8.74
C ASP A 34 -21.90 -3.73 -7.53
N ASN A 35 -21.35 -3.94 -6.33
CA ASN A 35 -22.12 -4.04 -5.09
C ASN A 35 -21.67 -3.02 -4.03
N ARG A 36 -22.60 -2.14 -3.62
CA ARG A 36 -22.39 -1.13 -2.58
C ARG A 36 -21.94 -1.71 -1.24
N ARG A 37 -22.40 -2.91 -0.86
CA ARG A 37 -21.93 -3.57 0.38
C ARG A 37 -20.49 -4.00 0.29
N THR A 38 -20.00 -4.35 -0.90
CA THR A 38 -18.59 -4.71 -1.10
C THR A 38 -17.73 -3.48 -0.88
N TYR A 39 -18.04 -2.36 -1.53
CA TYR A 39 -17.39 -1.07 -1.31
C TYR A 39 -17.30 -0.72 0.18
N GLN A 40 -18.44 -0.76 0.90
CA GLN A 40 -18.49 -0.42 2.33
C GLN A 40 -17.58 -1.31 3.19
N ARG A 41 -17.42 -2.59 2.84
CA ARG A 41 -16.51 -3.49 3.55
C ARG A 41 -15.04 -3.12 3.31
N HIS A 42 -14.67 -2.73 2.09
CA HIS A 42 -13.30 -2.28 1.79
C HIS A 42 -13.00 -0.95 2.48
N GLU A 43 -13.92 0.01 2.37
CA GLU A 43 -13.84 1.33 3.02
C GLU A 43 -13.69 1.20 4.52
N GLN A 44 -14.58 0.44 5.18
CA GLN A 44 -14.55 0.25 6.62
C GLN A 44 -13.23 -0.35 7.10
N ARG A 45 -12.69 -1.36 6.40
CA ARG A 45 -11.41 -1.98 6.75
C ARG A 45 -10.26 -0.98 6.68
N ILE A 46 -10.21 -0.19 5.62
CA ILE A 46 -9.18 0.84 5.42
C ILE A 46 -9.29 1.91 6.51
N ARG A 47 -10.50 2.44 6.72
CA ARG A 47 -10.77 3.52 7.67
C ARG A 47 -10.44 3.13 9.11
N LEU A 48 -10.73 1.88 9.50
CA LEU A 48 -10.52 1.42 10.87
C LEU A 48 -9.11 0.88 11.12
N HIS A 49 -8.51 0.18 10.16
CA HIS A 49 -7.29 -0.60 10.41
C HIS A 49 -6.05 -0.07 9.71
N VAL A 50 -6.18 0.86 8.76
CA VAL A 50 -5.03 1.44 8.05
C VAL A 50 -4.84 2.90 8.43
N VAL A 51 -5.86 3.73 8.19
CA VAL A 51 -5.80 5.20 8.35
C VAL A 51 -5.30 5.66 9.74
N PRO A 52 -5.81 5.13 10.88
CA PRO A 52 -5.38 5.61 12.19
C PRO A 52 -3.98 5.12 12.61
N THR A 53 -3.44 4.12 11.90
CA THR A 53 -2.18 3.45 12.30
C THR A 53 -0.95 4.26 11.87
N PRO A 54 0.24 3.97 12.44
CA PRO A 54 1.48 4.56 11.98
C PRO A 54 1.71 4.38 10.47
N LEU A 55 1.34 3.22 9.91
CA LEU A 55 1.43 2.95 8.48
C LEU A 55 0.61 3.94 7.65
N GLY A 56 -0.63 4.23 8.04
CA GLY A 56 -1.50 5.20 7.36
C GLY A 56 -0.88 6.60 7.26
N LYS A 57 -0.04 6.98 8.22
CA LYS A 57 0.64 8.29 8.29
C LYS A 57 1.96 8.33 7.54
N MET A 58 2.54 7.17 7.20
CA MET A 58 3.78 7.08 6.44
C MET A 58 3.55 7.55 5.00
N ARG A 59 4.59 8.12 4.38
CA ARG A 59 4.59 8.37 2.94
C ARG A 59 4.80 7.04 2.22
N VAL A 60 4.13 6.86 1.10
CA VAL A 60 4.19 5.63 0.30
C VAL A 60 5.65 5.25 -0.02
N LYS A 61 6.49 6.24 -0.38
CA LYS A 61 7.92 6.02 -0.67
C LYS A 61 8.77 5.58 0.52
N ASP A 62 8.32 5.84 1.75
CA ASP A 62 9.05 5.49 2.97
C ASP A 62 8.62 4.11 3.53
N VAL A 63 7.60 3.48 2.93
CA VAL A 63 7.13 2.17 3.36
C VAL A 63 8.10 1.09 2.88
N SER A 64 8.82 0.50 3.84
CA SER A 64 9.68 -0.66 3.62
C SER A 64 8.97 -1.96 3.98
N ALA A 65 9.47 -3.08 3.46
CA ALA A 65 9.01 -4.41 3.86
C ALA A 65 9.14 -4.64 5.38
N SER A 66 10.18 -4.07 6.01
CA SER A 66 10.39 -4.13 7.46
C SER A 66 9.30 -3.37 8.21
N ALA A 67 9.01 -2.12 7.81
CA ALA A 67 7.95 -1.32 8.40
C ALA A 67 6.57 -2.02 8.28
N LEU A 68 6.32 -2.68 7.15
CA LEU A 68 5.11 -3.45 6.93
C LEU A 68 5.03 -4.70 7.83
N ARG A 69 6.14 -5.41 8.04
CA ARG A 69 6.22 -6.55 8.99
C ARG A 69 5.97 -6.11 10.43
N ASP A 70 6.54 -4.98 10.84
CA ASP A 70 6.33 -4.43 12.18
C ASP A 70 4.88 -4.00 12.39
N TRP A 71 4.29 -3.34 11.39
CA TRP A 71 2.87 -3.00 11.40
C TRP A 71 1.99 -4.26 11.47
N LEU A 72 2.26 -5.28 10.65
CA LEU A 72 1.53 -6.56 10.66
C LEU A 72 1.58 -7.21 12.03
N ARG A 73 2.74 -7.21 12.71
CA ARG A 73 2.89 -7.75 14.06
C ARG A 73 1.94 -7.06 15.04
N GLY A 74 1.92 -5.72 15.05
CA GLY A 74 1.02 -4.97 15.93
C GLY A 74 -0.47 -5.18 15.61
N GLN A 75 -0.82 -5.35 14.32
CA GLN A 75 -2.22 -5.62 13.95
C GLN A 75 -2.68 -7.03 14.33
N ARG A 76 -1.78 -8.03 14.36
CA ARG A 76 -2.11 -9.40 14.81
C ARG A 76 -2.56 -9.48 16.26
N GLU A 77 -2.16 -8.52 17.10
CA GLU A 77 -2.59 -8.44 18.50
C GLU A 77 -4.01 -7.86 18.64
N LEU A 78 -4.52 -7.19 17.60
CA LEU A 78 -5.78 -6.45 17.64
C LEU A 78 -6.87 -7.07 16.74
N LEU A 79 -6.48 -7.83 15.72
CA LEU A 79 -7.37 -8.34 14.68
C LEU A 79 -7.22 -9.85 14.52
N GLU A 80 -8.34 -10.52 14.24
CA GLU A 80 -8.31 -11.92 13.80
C GLU A 80 -7.59 -12.07 12.47
N ASP A 81 -6.92 -13.21 12.27
CA ASP A 81 -6.14 -13.54 11.07
C ASP A 81 -6.92 -13.33 9.76
N SER A 82 -8.20 -13.71 9.75
CA SER A 82 -9.08 -13.55 8.59
C SER A 82 -9.29 -12.08 8.23
N THR A 83 -9.53 -11.22 9.22
CA THR A 83 -9.71 -9.78 9.02
C THR A 83 -8.40 -9.13 8.60
N LEU A 84 -7.30 -9.49 9.26
CA LEU A 84 -5.98 -8.96 8.93
C LEU A 84 -5.57 -9.31 7.50
N ARG A 85 -5.83 -10.54 7.05
CA ARG A 85 -5.58 -10.96 5.67
C ARG A 85 -6.35 -10.12 4.66
N LEU A 86 -7.60 -9.80 4.95
CA LEU A 86 -8.43 -8.95 4.08
C LEU A 86 -7.94 -7.50 4.04
N VAL A 87 -7.50 -6.95 5.18
CA VAL A 87 -6.87 -5.62 5.24
C VAL A 87 -5.56 -5.62 4.43
N PHE A 88 -4.74 -6.66 4.58
CA PHE A 88 -3.48 -6.78 3.86
C PHE A 88 -3.68 -6.89 2.34
N ASN A 89 -4.68 -7.65 1.88
CA ASN A 89 -4.99 -7.73 0.46
C ASN A 89 -5.39 -6.36 -0.12
N ASN A 90 -6.19 -5.57 0.60
CA ASN A 90 -6.52 -4.21 0.18
C ASN A 90 -5.26 -3.33 0.06
N LEU A 91 -4.34 -3.44 1.02
CA LEU A 91 -3.07 -2.73 0.98
C LEU A 91 -2.23 -3.16 -0.23
N GLN A 92 -2.13 -4.47 -0.48
CA GLN A 92 -1.39 -4.99 -1.62
C GLN A 92 -1.91 -4.39 -2.93
N SER A 93 -3.23 -4.41 -3.16
CA SER A 93 -3.85 -3.81 -4.35
C SER A 93 -3.63 -2.29 -4.44
N ALA A 94 -3.70 -1.57 -3.32
CA ALA A 94 -3.41 -0.14 -3.31
C ALA A 94 -1.93 0.16 -3.63
N PHE A 95 -0.99 -0.66 -3.15
CA PHE A 95 0.42 -0.52 -3.50
C PHE A 95 0.75 -0.98 -4.92
N ASP A 96 -0.03 -1.90 -5.51
CA ASP A 96 0.08 -2.23 -6.93
C ASP A 96 -0.31 -1.02 -7.80
N LEU A 97 -1.39 -0.32 -7.45
CA LEU A 97 -1.74 0.97 -8.08
C LEU A 97 -0.59 1.98 -7.96
N ALA A 98 0.06 2.08 -6.79
CA ALA A 98 1.20 2.98 -6.63
C ALA A 98 2.42 2.60 -7.49
N VAL A 99 2.58 1.32 -7.85
CA VAL A 99 3.62 0.89 -8.78
C VAL A 99 3.22 1.23 -10.22
N ASP A 100 1.96 1.01 -10.58
CA ASP A 100 1.39 1.32 -11.89
C ASP A 100 1.48 2.83 -12.20
N ASP A 101 1.16 3.68 -11.21
CA ASP A 101 1.29 5.14 -11.27
C ASP A 101 2.74 5.65 -11.11
N GLU A 102 3.73 4.75 -11.13
CA GLU A 102 5.16 5.05 -10.97
C GLU A 102 5.51 5.84 -9.67
N LEU A 103 4.66 5.77 -8.64
CA LEU A 103 4.88 6.42 -7.34
C LEU A 103 6.00 5.75 -6.55
N ILE A 104 6.14 4.44 -6.73
CA ILE A 104 7.20 3.61 -6.16
C ILE A 104 7.64 2.54 -7.15
N ARG A 105 8.91 2.10 -7.05
CA ARG A 105 9.45 1.08 -7.98
C ARG A 105 9.01 -0.35 -7.70
N LYS A 106 8.58 -0.64 -6.48
CA LYS A 106 8.26 -2.01 -6.04
C LYS A 106 7.18 -1.98 -4.99
N ASN A 107 6.26 -2.93 -5.06
CA ASN A 107 5.24 -3.12 -4.04
C ASN A 107 5.89 -3.67 -2.74
N PRO A 108 5.86 -2.95 -1.60
CA PRO A 108 6.40 -3.43 -0.34
C PRO A 108 5.61 -4.61 0.27
N CYS A 109 4.37 -4.84 -0.17
CA CYS A 109 3.55 -5.99 0.20
C CYS A 109 4.00 -7.30 -0.46
N HIS A 110 4.81 -7.23 -1.53
CA HIS A 110 5.53 -8.39 -2.05
C HIS A 110 6.71 -8.69 -1.13
N LEU A 111 6.40 -9.17 0.07
CA LEU A 111 7.35 -9.71 1.00
C LEU A 111 8.02 -10.90 0.31
N ARG A 112 9.16 -10.68 -0.35
CA ARG A 112 10.09 -11.78 -0.60
C ARG A 112 10.50 -12.27 0.79
N ALA A 113 10.03 -13.46 1.15
CA ALA A 113 10.71 -14.26 2.15
C ALA A 113 12.16 -14.37 1.68
N VAL A 114 13.07 -13.81 2.47
CA VAL A 114 14.49 -14.13 2.36
C VAL A 114 14.71 -15.43 3.11
#